data_AF-A0A7C3XQ30-F1
#
_entry.id   AF-A0A7C3XQ30-F1
#
_cell.length_a   1.000
_cell.length_b   1.000
_cell.length_c   1.000
_cell.angle_alpha   90.00
_cell.angle_beta   90.00
_cell.angle_gamma   90.00
#
_symmetry.space_group_name_H-M   'P 1'
#
loop_
_entity.id
_entity.type
_entity.pdbx_description
1 polymer ?
#
loop_
_entity_poly.entity_id
_entity_poly.type
_entity_poly.pdbx_seq_one_letter_code
_entity_poly.pdbx_strand_id
1 'polypeptide(L)' 'MVEVIKAEVSEALAKKFRKRAMELYGYKKGAVKAALEDALKRYVTSGEADWKTLVGCVKTKLTSVELQHEIWRKVD' A
#
# COMPACT_ATOMS: atom_id res chain seq x y z
N MET A 1 4.96 -22.55 -9.98
CA MET A 1 3.52 -22.28 -9.84
C MET A 1 3.35 -20.76 -9.84
N VAL A 2 2.37 -20.20 -10.55
CA VAL A 2 2.14 -18.74 -10.61
C VAL A 2 0.75 -18.46 -10.08
N GLU A 3 0.66 -17.57 -9.09
CA GLU A 3 -0.59 -17.09 -8.51
C GLU A 3 -0.90 -15.68 -9.00
N VAL A 4 -2.19 -15.35 -9.20
CA VAL A 4 -2.62 -14.03 -9.69
C VAL A 4 -3.27 -13.24 -8.57
N ILE A 5 -2.67 -12.11 -8.19
CA ILE A 5 -3.25 -11.14 -7.26
C ILE A 5 -3.92 -10.03 -8.07
N LYS A 6 -5.25 -9.88 -7.94
CA LYS A 6 -6.01 -8.77 -8.55
C LYS A 6 -6.27 -7.71 -7.48
N ALA A 7 -5.89 -6.47 -7.75
CA ALA A 7 -6.12 -5.34 -6.87
C ALA A 7 -6.46 -4.08 -7.68
N GLU A 8 -7.45 -3.33 -7.22
CA GLU A 8 -7.77 -2.01 -7.74
C GLU A 8 -6.98 -0.95 -6.98
N VAL A 9 -6.39 -0.02 -7.72
CA VAL A 9 -5.61 1.09 -7.18
C VAL A 9 -5.97 2.37 -7.90
N SER A 10 -5.76 3.52 -7.27
CA SER A 10 -6.02 4.80 -7.90
C SER A 10 -5.19 4.98 -9.17
N GLU A 11 -5.78 5.63 -10.18
CA GLU A 11 -5.12 5.84 -11.47
C GLU A 11 -3.80 6.62 -11.32
N ALA A 12 -3.78 7.61 -10.43
CA ALA A 12 -2.59 8.41 -10.13
C ALA A 12 -1.44 7.54 -9.59
N LEU A 13 -1.75 6.58 -8.71
CA LEU A 13 -0.75 5.65 -8.17
C LEU A 13 -0.24 4.70 -9.26
N ALA A 14 -1.14 4.13 -10.06
CA ALA A 14 -0.78 3.26 -11.17
C ALA A 14 0.14 3.96 -12.19
N LYS A 15 -0.16 5.22 -12.53
CA LYS A 15 0.66 6.05 -13.44
C LYS A 15 2.06 6.27 -12.86
N LYS A 16 2.16 6.70 -11.60
CA LYS A 16 3.45 6.93 -10.92
C LYS A 16 4.27 5.64 -10.85
N PHE A 17 3.65 4.53 -10.46
CA PHE A 17 4.33 3.24 -10.35
C PHE A 17 4.85 2.76 -11.70
N ARG A 18 4.03 2.80 -12.76
CA ARG A 18 4.45 2.39 -14.11
C ARG A 18 5.61 3.23 -14.62
N LYS A 19 5.57 4.56 -14.45
CA LYS A 19 6.67 5.45 -14.82
C LYS A 19 7.96 5.05 -14.11
N ARG A 20 7.90 4.88 -12.78
CA ARG A 20 9.07 4.51 -11.97
C ARG A 20 9.61 3.13 -12.31
N ALA A 21 8.72 2.16 -12.55
CA ALA A 21 9.09 0.81 -12.96
C ALA A 21 9.82 0.82 -14.32
N MET A 22 9.34 1.60 -15.28
CA MET A 22 10.00 1.71 -16.59
C MET A 22 11.35 2.44 -16.52
N GLU A 23 11.47 3.49 -15.71
CA GLU A 23 12.74 4.19 -15.47
C GLU A 23 13.83 3.28 -14.89
N LEU A 24 13.45 2.39 -13.95
CA LEU A 24 14.41 1.55 -13.22
C LEU A 24 14.68 0.20 -13.91
N TYR A 25 13.66 -0.43 -14.49
CA TYR A 25 13.75 -1.79 -15.06
C TYR A 25 13.75 -1.79 -16.61
N GLY A 26 13.67 -0.61 -17.23
CA GLY A 26 13.67 -0.39 -18.66
C GLY A 26 12.28 -0.44 -19.31
N TYR A 27 12.20 0.03 -20.56
CA TYR A 27 10.97 0.11 -21.35
C TYR A 27 10.63 -1.19 -22.09
N LYS A 28 10.79 -2.33 -21.42
CA LYS A 28 10.55 -3.66 -21.99
C LYS A 28 9.31 -4.34 -21.42
N LYS A 29 8.72 -5.24 -22.21
CA LYS A 29 7.61 -6.08 -21.75
C LYS A 29 8.04 -6.85 -20.50
N GLY A 30 7.31 -6.66 -19.40
CA GLY A 30 7.60 -7.29 -18.10
C GLY A 30 8.29 -6.40 -17.06
N ALA A 31 8.71 -5.18 -17.38
CA ALA A 31 9.32 -4.26 -16.41
C ALA A 31 8.42 -3.97 -15.21
N VAL A 32 7.12 -3.72 -15.47
CA VAL A 32 6.12 -3.47 -14.42
C VAL A 32 5.90 -4.72 -13.54
N LYS A 33 5.93 -5.92 -14.13
CA LYS A 33 5.79 -7.18 -13.40
C LYS A 33 7.00 -7.39 -12.47
N ALA A 34 8.21 -7.21 -12.99
CA ALA A 34 9.44 -7.34 -12.21
C ALA A 34 9.48 -6.34 -11.05
N ALA A 35 9.14 -5.08 -11.32
CA ALA A 35 9.08 -4.04 -10.29
C ALA A 35 8.03 -4.36 -9.20
N LEU A 36 6.87 -4.91 -9.59
CA LEU A 36 5.82 -5.30 -8.64
C LEU A 36 6.25 -6.48 -7.77
N GLU A 37 6.88 -7.49 -8.37
CA GLU A 37 7.37 -8.66 -7.65
C GLU A 37 8.49 -8.29 -6.68
N ASP A 38 9.43 -7.43 -7.08
CA ASP A 38 10.49 -6.94 -6.20
C ASP A 38 9.95 -6.04 -5.09
N ALA A 39 8.96 -5.20 -5.36
CA ALA A 39 8.30 -4.40 -4.34
C ALA A 39 7.60 -5.29 -3.30
N LEU A 40 6.86 -6.31 -3.75
CA LEU A 40 6.20 -7.27 -2.85
C LEU A 40 7.22 -8.09 -2.07
N LYS A 41 8.31 -8.55 -2.68
CA LYS A 41 9.40 -9.26 -1.99
C LYS A 41 10.01 -8.38 -0.91
N ARG A 42 10.38 -7.13 -1.22
CA ARG A 42 10.94 -6.20 -0.22
C ARG A 42 9.94 -5.92 0.90
N TYR A 43 8.67 -5.74 0.55
CA TYR A 43 7.61 -5.51 1.52
C TYR A 43 7.41 -6.71 2.47
N VAL A 44 7.44 -7.94 1.96
CA VAL A 44 7.30 -9.16 2.77
C VAL A 44 8.59 -9.47 3.57
N THR A 45 9.76 -9.35 2.94
CA THR A 45 11.06 -9.71 3.55
C THR A 45 11.55 -8.69 4.56
N SER A 46 11.27 -7.40 4.37
CA SER A 46 11.73 -6.37 5.30
C SER A 46 11.13 -6.51 6.69
N GLY A 47 9.96 -7.16 6.86
CA GLY A 47 9.36 -7.45 8.18
C GLY A 47 8.94 -6.22 9.01
N GLU A 48 9.43 -5.02 8.66
CA GLU A 48 9.15 -3.71 9.28
C GLU A 48 7.89 -3.04 8.73
N ALA A 49 7.19 -3.66 7.78
CA ALA A 49 5.82 -3.25 7.50
C ALA A 49 4.99 -3.62 8.74
N ASP A 50 4.63 -2.64 9.55
CA ASP A 50 3.71 -2.86 10.65
C ASP A 50 2.33 -3.22 10.08
N TRP A 51 2.12 -4.52 9.90
CA TRP A 51 0.90 -5.09 9.37
C TRP A 51 -0.34 -4.66 10.17
N LYS A 52 -0.17 -4.23 11.44
CA LYS A 52 -1.26 -3.72 12.28
C LYS A 52 -1.67 -2.29 11.93
N THR A 53 -0.79 -1.47 11.35
CA THR A 53 -1.14 -0.10 10.90
C THR A 53 -1.72 -0.08 9.49
N LEU A 54 -1.43 -1.08 8.65
CA LEU A 54 -2.01 -1.21 7.31
C LEU A 54 -3.42 -1.82 7.31
N VAL A 55 -3.73 -2.68 8.27
CA VAL A 55 -5.10 -3.14 8.51
C VAL A 55 -5.75 -2.14 9.45
N GLY A 56 -6.52 -1.20 8.90
CA GLY A 56 -7.17 -0.09 9.59
C GLY A 56 -8.21 -0.46 10.66
N CYS A 57 -7.85 -1.34 11.60
CA CYS A 57 -8.59 -1.54 12.83
C CYS A 57 -7.91 -0.73 13.93
N VAL A 58 -8.39 0.50 14.14
CA VAL A 58 -8.09 1.24 15.37
C VAL A 58 -8.58 0.37 16.53
N LYS A 59 -7.67 -0.26 17.27
CA LYS A 59 -8.01 -1.00 18.48
C LYS A 59 -8.30 -0.02 19.60
N THR A 60 -9.50 0.54 19.59
CA THR A 60 -10.02 1.41 20.64
C THR A 60 -11.15 0.72 21.39
N LYS A 61 -11.30 1.03 22.68
CA LYS A 61 -12.50 0.67 23.45
C LYS A 61 -13.67 1.60 23.15
N LEU A 62 -13.39 2.72 22.49
CA LEU A 62 -14.38 3.73 22.11
C LEU A 62 -15.10 3.32 20.83
N THR A 63 -16.36 3.69 20.74
CA THR A 63 -17.11 3.57 19.49
C THR A 63 -16.56 4.55 18.45
N SER A 64 -16.86 4.28 17.18
CA SER A 64 -16.43 5.12 16.05
C SER A 64 -16.80 6.60 16.25
N VAL A 65 -17.96 6.88 16.84
CA VAL A 65 -18.48 8.24 17.08
C VAL A 65 -17.72 8.96 18.21
N GLU A 66 -17.43 8.25 19.30
CA GLU A 66 -16.66 8.81 20.42
C GLU A 66 -15.23 9.15 19.98
N LEU A 67 -14.63 8.29 19.15
CA LEU A 67 -13.30 8.52 18.60
C LEU A 67 -13.28 9.76 17.68
N GLN A 68 -14.34 9.96 16.90
CA GLN A 68 -14.46 11.16 16.06
C GLN A 68 -14.55 12.43 16.91
N HIS A 69 -15.42 12.48 17.92
CA HIS A 69 -15.54 13.67 18.78
C HIS A 69 -14.24 14.03 19.51
N GLU A 70 -13.47 13.04 19.95
CA GLU A 70 -12.19 13.29 20.60
C GLU A 70 -11.14 13.86 19.64
N ILE A 71 -11.09 13.36 18.40
CA ILE A 71 -10.17 13.87 17.37
C ILE A 71 -10.54 15.30 17.00
N TRP A 72 -11.84 15.60 16.80
CA TRP A 72 -12.30 16.95 16.45
C TRP A 72 -12.05 17.96 17.57
N ARG A 73 -12.13 17.56 18.85
CA ARG A 73 -11.77 18.42 19.99
C ARG A 73 -10.29 18.77 20.10
N LYS A 74 -9.39 18.01 19.48
CA LYS A 74 -7.94 18.28 19.49
C LYS A 74 -7.49 19.20 18.36
N VAL A 75 -8.40 19.58 17.46
CA VAL A 75 -8.13 20.45 16.30
C VAL A 75 -8.56 21.90 16.55
N ASP A 76 -9.41 22.15 17.55
CA ASP A 76 -9.60 23.47 18.20
C ASP A 76 -8.50 23.71 19.27
#